data_AF-A0A327JQD5-F1
#
_entry.id   AF-A0A327JQD5-F1
#
_cell.length_a   1.000
_cell.length_b   1.000
_cell.length_c   1.000
_cell.angle_alpha   90.00
_cell.angle_beta   90.00
_cell.angle_gamma   90.00
#
_symmetry.space_group_name_H-M   'P 1'
#
loop_
_entity.id
_entity.type
_entity.pdbx_description
1 polymer ?
#
loop_
_entity_poly.entity_id
_entity_poly.type
_entity_poly.pdbx_seq_one_letter_code
_entity_poly.pdbx_strand_id
1 'polypeptide(L)'
;SPRYPLRLNTGRIRDQWHTMTRTGLSPRLGAHRPEPFLEIHPDDVARFGLSDGGFARVETAHGSAVLRVVATDVVRPGEIFAPIHWTAETSSHGRVGPLVQGATDPYSGQPEAKATPATVAPVTMRRAGFALSCGPLSLPRDLWWSRIAVAGGFAWSLAADAPIETLAPAMRALFPDCECAELHDPARDVIRIAAFADGRLAGAVFLGPAGRTPRWETLAPSLGETFAPSTRLAMLSGRAPDGAAACGPLVCSCFSVGRDAILAAVADGATDTAAIGAAVKAGTNCGSCLPELKRLLAEASRAAA
;
A
#
# COMPACT_ATOMS: atom_id res chain seq x y z
N SER A 1 10.22 -5.51 -28.72
CA SER A 1 9.57 -4.59 -29.69
C SER A 1 9.85 -3.16 -29.26
N PRO A 2 10.07 -2.18 -30.15
CA PRO A 2 10.33 -0.78 -29.75
C PRO A 2 9.23 -0.18 -28.87
N ARG A 3 7.97 -0.62 -29.06
CA ARG A 3 6.80 -0.16 -28.29
C ARG A 3 6.75 -0.70 -26.86
N TYR A 4 7.28 -1.92 -26.64
CA TYR A 4 7.25 -2.62 -25.36
C TYR A 4 8.67 -3.12 -25.05
N PRO A 5 9.55 -2.22 -24.57
CA PRO A 5 10.98 -2.51 -24.40
C PRO A 5 11.31 -3.31 -23.14
N LEU A 6 10.37 -3.46 -22.20
CA LEU A 6 10.56 -4.16 -20.93
C LEU A 6 9.97 -5.57 -20.99
N ARG A 7 10.52 -6.47 -20.17
CA ARG A 7 9.99 -7.83 -19.96
C ARG A 7 9.32 -7.91 -18.58
N LEU A 8 8.00 -8.06 -18.57
CA LEU A 8 7.22 -8.27 -17.35
C LEU A 8 7.24 -9.74 -16.95
N ASN A 9 7.78 -9.99 -15.76
CA ASN A 9 7.66 -11.25 -15.04
C ASN A 9 6.59 -11.11 -13.96
N THR A 10 5.62 -12.02 -13.94
CA THR A 10 4.61 -12.04 -12.87
C THR A 10 4.87 -13.15 -11.87
N GLY A 11 4.60 -12.93 -10.59
CA GLY A 11 4.80 -13.97 -9.59
C GLY A 11 4.00 -13.79 -8.33
N ARG A 12 4.49 -14.39 -7.24
CA ARG A 12 3.81 -14.43 -5.95
C ARG A 12 4.71 -13.81 -4.89
N ILE A 13 4.09 -13.21 -3.88
CA ILE A 13 4.74 -12.86 -2.63
C ILE A 13 4.38 -13.89 -1.57
N ARG A 14 5.31 -14.07 -0.63
CA ARG A 14 5.23 -15.07 0.45
C ARG A 14 3.91 -15.01 1.23
N ASP A 15 3.45 -13.81 1.58
CA ASP A 15 2.32 -13.62 2.50
C ASP A 15 0.96 -13.84 1.84
N GLN A 16 0.90 -14.08 0.53
CA GLN A 16 -0.35 -14.11 -0.22
C GLN A 16 -0.51 -15.41 -1.01
N TRP A 17 -1.76 -15.87 -1.10
CA TRP A 17 -2.12 -17.11 -1.77
C TRP A 17 -3.10 -16.80 -2.90
N HIS A 18 -2.65 -17.02 -4.14
CA HIS A 18 -3.40 -16.71 -5.36
C HIS A 18 -4.11 -15.36 -5.28
N THR A 19 -5.41 -15.31 -5.53
CA THR A 19 -6.24 -14.10 -5.62
C THR A 19 -6.66 -13.52 -4.27
N MET A 20 -5.95 -13.87 -3.18
CA MET A 20 -6.23 -13.43 -1.81
C MET A 20 -7.61 -13.82 -1.26
N THR A 21 -8.32 -14.78 -1.87
CA THR A 21 -9.67 -15.20 -1.42
C THR A 21 -9.68 -15.71 0.02
N ARG A 22 -8.54 -16.24 0.51
CA ARG A 22 -8.35 -16.62 1.93
C ARG A 22 -7.40 -15.68 2.66
N THR A 23 -6.23 -15.42 2.07
CA THR A 23 -5.15 -14.66 2.70
C THR A 23 -5.45 -13.16 2.80
N GLY A 24 -6.30 -12.61 1.92
CA GLY A 24 -6.78 -11.23 1.99
C GLY A 24 -7.74 -10.95 3.13
N LEU A 25 -8.29 -11.99 3.77
CA LEU A 25 -9.10 -11.86 4.99
C LEU A 25 -8.25 -11.83 6.27
N SER A 26 -6.93 -12.05 6.18
CA SER A 26 -6.03 -12.04 7.33
C SER A 26 -5.37 -10.67 7.49
N PRO A 27 -5.64 -9.93 8.59
CA PRO A 27 -5.00 -8.65 8.85
C PRO A 27 -3.47 -8.75 8.87
N ARG A 28 -2.95 -9.80 9.50
CA ARG A 28 -1.51 -10.02 9.67
C ARG A 28 -0.79 -10.24 8.34
N LEU A 29 -1.40 -11.00 7.42
CA LEU A 29 -0.76 -11.31 6.14
C LEU A 29 -0.83 -10.15 5.14
N GLY A 30 -1.88 -9.32 5.22
CA GLY A 30 -2.02 -8.12 4.39
C GLY A 30 -1.08 -6.98 4.78
N ALA A 31 -0.65 -6.91 6.05
CA ALA A 31 0.04 -5.74 6.60
C ALA A 31 1.44 -5.47 6.02
N HIS A 32 2.18 -6.49 5.58
CA HIS A 32 3.56 -6.31 5.11
C HIS A 32 3.68 -5.72 3.69
N ARG A 33 2.73 -6.07 2.80
CA ARG A 33 2.66 -5.52 1.44
C ARG A 33 1.19 -5.21 1.13
N PRO A 34 0.68 -4.06 1.59
CA PRO A 34 -0.74 -3.75 1.49
C PRO A 34 -1.20 -3.38 0.07
N GLU A 35 -0.26 -3.04 -0.80
CA GLU A 35 -0.55 -2.46 -2.11
C GLU A 35 0.10 -3.26 -3.26
N PRO A 36 -0.55 -3.31 -4.44
CA PRO A 36 0.04 -3.89 -5.64
C PRO A 36 1.21 -3.02 -6.11
N PHE A 37 2.34 -3.65 -6.40
CA PHE A 37 3.60 -2.96 -6.69
C PHE A 37 4.30 -3.47 -7.95
N LEU A 38 5.24 -2.68 -8.45
CA LEU A 38 6.12 -2.97 -9.55
C LEU A 38 7.57 -2.85 -9.07
N GLU A 39 8.29 -3.97 -9.04
CA GLU A 39 9.74 -3.97 -8.84
C GLU A 39 10.42 -3.65 -10.17
N ILE A 40 11.31 -2.65 -10.16
CA ILE A 40 12.01 -2.14 -11.33
C ILE A 40 13.41 -1.67 -10.96
N HIS A 41 14.38 -1.90 -11.85
CA HIS A 41 15.77 -1.51 -11.64
C HIS A 41 15.92 0.02 -11.56
N PRO A 42 16.77 0.58 -10.68
CA PRO A 42 16.99 2.03 -10.58
C PRO A 42 17.33 2.72 -11.91
N ASP A 43 18.12 2.09 -12.76
CA ASP A 43 18.44 2.62 -14.10
C ASP A 43 17.19 2.78 -14.98
N ASP A 44 16.25 1.83 -14.91
CA ASP A 44 14.99 1.94 -15.64
C ASP A 44 14.03 2.92 -14.96
N VAL A 45 14.06 3.05 -13.63
CA VAL A 45 13.33 4.12 -12.93
C VAL A 45 13.75 5.48 -13.50
N ALA A 46 15.07 5.72 -13.63
CA ALA A 46 15.60 6.94 -14.22
C ALA A 46 15.22 7.07 -15.72
N ARG A 47 15.41 5.99 -16.49
CA ARG A 47 15.12 5.95 -17.94
C ARG A 47 13.66 6.29 -18.27
N PHE A 48 12.72 5.83 -17.46
CA PHE A 48 11.29 6.02 -17.68
C PHE A 48 10.69 7.18 -16.86
N GLY A 49 11.52 7.96 -16.15
CA GLY A 49 11.05 9.11 -15.36
C GLY A 49 10.12 8.73 -14.21
N LEU A 50 10.32 7.55 -13.62
CA LEU A 50 9.56 7.07 -12.47
C LEU A 50 10.20 7.57 -11.17
N SER A 51 9.52 7.35 -10.05
CA SER A 51 10.05 7.62 -8.71
C SER A 51 9.71 6.47 -7.78
N ASP A 52 10.66 6.08 -6.93
CA ASP A 52 10.42 5.10 -5.88
C ASP A 52 9.27 5.55 -4.96
N GLY A 53 8.36 4.65 -4.61
CA GLY A 53 7.12 4.97 -3.88
C GLY A 53 6.06 5.74 -4.69
N GLY A 54 6.39 6.18 -5.92
CA GLY A 54 5.44 6.76 -6.87
C GLY A 54 4.53 5.70 -7.51
N PHE A 55 3.80 6.09 -8.55
CA PHE A 55 2.96 5.17 -9.32
C PHE A 55 3.45 5.06 -10.76
N ALA A 56 3.41 3.84 -11.29
CA ALA A 56 3.65 3.56 -12.69
C ALA A 56 2.43 2.89 -13.31
N ARG A 57 2.04 3.36 -14.50
CA ARG A 57 1.16 2.62 -15.39
C ARG A 57 2.02 1.61 -16.15
N VAL A 58 1.71 0.34 -15.99
CA VAL A 58 2.27 -0.74 -16.81
C VAL A 58 1.29 -1.01 -17.94
N GLU A 59 1.79 -1.04 -19.18
CA GLU A 59 0.98 -1.31 -20.36
C GLU A 59 1.61 -2.44 -21.19
N THR A 60 0.74 -3.32 -21.69
CA THR A 60 1.10 -4.38 -22.64
C THR A 60 0.13 -4.35 -23.83
N ALA A 61 0.30 -5.26 -24.78
CA ALA A 61 -0.69 -5.44 -25.84
C ALA A 61 -2.06 -5.94 -25.34
N HIS A 62 -2.16 -6.40 -24.08
CA HIS A 62 -3.34 -7.08 -23.53
C HIS A 62 -4.11 -6.22 -22.53
N GLY A 63 -3.45 -5.26 -21.88
CA GLY A 63 -4.11 -4.41 -20.90
C GLY A 63 -3.17 -3.41 -20.23
N SER A 64 -3.67 -2.78 -19.18
CA SER A 64 -2.90 -1.87 -18.33
C SER A 64 -3.24 -2.04 -16.85
N ALA A 65 -2.29 -1.67 -15.99
CA ALA A 65 -2.45 -1.62 -14.54
C ALA A 65 -1.68 -0.43 -13.97
N VAL A 66 -2.10 0.10 -12.82
CA VAL A 66 -1.39 1.15 -12.09
C VAL A 66 -0.89 0.58 -10.76
N LEU A 67 0.43 0.57 -10.59
CA LEU A 67 1.13 -0.11 -9.50
C LEU A 67 2.06 0.86 -8.77
N ARG A 68 2.28 0.62 -7.47
CA ARG A 68 3.29 1.33 -6.67
C ARG A 68 4.69 0.96 -7.15
N VAL A 69 5.55 1.94 -7.43
CA VAL A 69 6.94 1.68 -7.84
C VAL A 69 7.77 1.28 -6.63
N VAL A 70 8.54 0.21 -6.78
CA VAL A 70 9.57 -0.24 -5.83
C VAL A 70 10.89 -0.32 -6.59
N ALA A 71 11.76 0.65 -6.39
CA ALA A 71 13.09 0.66 -7.00
C ALA A 71 13.98 -0.39 -6.31
N THR A 72 14.53 -1.33 -7.07
CA THR A 72 15.35 -2.43 -6.53
C THR A 72 16.32 -2.99 -7.56
N ASP A 73 17.52 -3.33 -7.13
CA ASP A 73 18.55 -4.01 -7.94
C ASP A 73 18.37 -5.54 -8.00
N VAL A 74 17.35 -6.07 -7.33
CA VAL A 74 16.98 -7.49 -7.36
C VAL A 74 16.48 -7.92 -8.76
N VAL A 75 15.86 -7.00 -9.50
CA VAL A 75 15.47 -7.22 -10.90
C VAL A 75 16.52 -6.61 -11.83
N ARG A 76 16.77 -7.26 -12.97
CA ARG A 76 17.77 -6.80 -13.93
C ARG A 76 17.26 -5.59 -14.74
N PRO A 77 18.15 -4.71 -15.24
CA PRO A 77 17.76 -3.71 -16.24
C PRO A 77 17.04 -4.34 -17.44
N GLY A 78 15.94 -3.75 -17.87
CA GLY A 78 15.04 -4.25 -18.90
C GLY A 78 13.99 -5.26 -18.42
N GLU A 79 14.05 -5.71 -17.17
CA GLU A 79 13.09 -6.63 -16.56
C GLU A 79 12.31 -5.94 -15.44
N ILE A 80 11.02 -6.26 -15.33
CA ILE A 80 10.15 -5.75 -14.27
C ILE A 80 9.35 -6.89 -13.65
N PHE A 81 9.04 -6.79 -12.36
CA PHE A 81 8.29 -7.80 -11.63
C PHE A 81 7.01 -7.23 -11.02
N ALA A 82 5.89 -7.94 -11.20
CA ALA A 82 4.63 -7.60 -10.55
C ALA A 82 3.91 -8.84 -9.96
N PRO A 83 3.47 -8.79 -8.69
CA PRO A 83 2.74 -9.88 -8.06
C PRO A 83 1.28 -10.01 -8.54
N ILE A 84 0.80 -11.25 -8.67
CA ILE A 84 -0.50 -11.57 -9.29
C ILE A 84 -1.74 -11.41 -8.39
N HIS A 85 -1.56 -11.04 -7.12
CA HIS A 85 -2.54 -11.36 -6.09
C HIS A 85 -3.80 -10.48 -6.07
N TRP A 86 -3.68 -9.22 -6.47
CA TRP A 86 -4.78 -8.26 -6.38
C TRP A 86 -5.82 -8.47 -7.49
N THR A 87 -7.10 -8.45 -7.09
CA THR A 87 -8.26 -8.60 -7.97
C THR A 87 -9.12 -7.34 -7.96
N ALA A 88 -10.22 -7.33 -8.71
CA ALA A 88 -11.19 -6.23 -8.67
C ALA A 88 -11.87 -6.05 -7.29
N GLU A 89 -11.79 -7.06 -6.42
CA GLU A 89 -12.30 -6.97 -5.05
C GLU A 89 -11.32 -6.31 -4.08
N THR A 90 -10.02 -6.32 -4.39
CA THR A 90 -8.94 -5.84 -3.50
C THR A 90 -8.09 -4.71 -4.09
N SER A 91 -8.31 -4.34 -5.35
CA SER A 91 -7.74 -3.13 -5.96
C SER A 91 -8.57 -2.65 -7.15
N SER A 92 -8.64 -1.32 -7.37
CA SER A 92 -9.28 -0.76 -8.56
C SER A 92 -8.46 -0.93 -9.83
N HIS A 93 -7.17 -0.60 -9.78
CA HIS A 93 -6.31 -0.51 -10.97
C HIS A 93 -5.07 -1.41 -10.92
N GLY A 94 -4.83 -2.13 -9.82
CA GLY A 94 -3.62 -2.92 -9.60
C GLY A 94 -3.69 -4.38 -10.05
N ARG A 95 -4.62 -4.72 -10.96
CA ARG A 95 -4.80 -6.09 -11.44
C ARG A 95 -3.75 -6.44 -12.48
N VAL A 96 -2.84 -7.36 -12.14
CA VAL A 96 -1.76 -7.79 -13.05
C VAL A 96 -2.22 -8.85 -14.05
N GLY A 97 -3.23 -9.67 -13.72
CA GLY A 97 -3.74 -10.73 -14.60
C GLY A 97 -4.06 -10.27 -16.04
N PRO A 98 -4.80 -9.17 -16.24
CA PRO A 98 -5.08 -8.62 -17.57
C PRO A 98 -3.88 -8.16 -18.39
N LEU A 99 -2.67 -8.05 -17.80
CA LEU A 99 -1.47 -7.68 -18.55
C LEU A 99 -0.95 -8.83 -19.40
N VAL A 100 -1.30 -10.08 -19.07
CA VAL A 100 -0.74 -11.29 -19.66
C VAL A 100 -1.58 -11.78 -20.83
N GLN A 101 -0.93 -12.42 -21.82
CA GLN A 101 -1.61 -13.01 -22.96
C GLN A 101 -2.53 -14.18 -22.57
N GLY A 102 -3.67 -14.30 -23.26
CA GLY A 102 -4.57 -15.46 -23.11
C GLY A 102 -4.19 -16.65 -23.99
N ALA A 103 -3.18 -16.51 -24.86
CA ALA A 103 -2.72 -17.60 -25.70
C ALA A 103 -2.03 -18.68 -24.84
N THR A 104 -2.38 -19.93 -25.10
CA THR A 104 -1.87 -21.08 -24.38
C THR A 104 -0.94 -21.91 -25.27
N ASP A 105 0.04 -22.55 -24.66
CA ASP A 105 0.85 -23.57 -25.33
C ASP A 105 -0.07 -24.71 -25.82
N PRO A 106 0.00 -25.11 -27.10
CA PRO A 106 -0.88 -26.14 -27.67
C PRO A 106 -0.74 -27.52 -27.03
N TYR A 107 0.37 -27.80 -26.33
CA TYR A 107 0.59 -29.09 -25.69
C TYR A 107 0.13 -29.11 -24.23
N SER A 108 0.55 -28.13 -23.42
CA SER A 108 0.23 -28.07 -21.99
C SER A 108 -1.08 -27.36 -21.67
N GLY A 109 -1.59 -26.53 -22.59
CA GLY A 109 -2.74 -25.65 -22.34
C GLY A 109 -2.43 -24.49 -21.38
N GLN A 110 -1.16 -24.24 -21.04
CA GLN A 110 -0.76 -23.21 -20.09
C GLN A 110 -0.42 -21.89 -20.79
N PRO A 111 -0.82 -20.72 -20.23
CA PRO A 111 -0.44 -19.42 -20.76
C PRO A 111 0.99 -19.04 -20.37
N GLU A 112 1.65 -18.21 -21.19
CA GLU A 112 2.94 -17.59 -20.87
C GLU A 112 2.72 -16.33 -20.03
N ALA A 113 3.27 -16.28 -18.81
CA ALA A 113 3.07 -15.19 -17.85
C ALA A 113 4.38 -14.66 -17.20
N LYS A 114 5.53 -15.02 -17.76
CA LYS A 114 6.88 -14.77 -17.21
C LYS A 114 7.72 -13.91 -18.15
N ALA A 115 7.23 -13.58 -19.34
CA ALA A 115 7.98 -12.85 -20.34
C ALA A 115 7.13 -11.88 -21.17
N THR A 116 6.08 -11.30 -20.59
CA THR A 116 5.18 -10.41 -21.32
C THR A 116 5.90 -9.12 -21.71
N PRO A 117 5.96 -8.74 -23.00
CA PRO A 117 6.48 -7.42 -23.39
C PRO A 117 5.62 -6.30 -22.81
N ALA A 118 6.27 -5.34 -22.14
CA ALA A 118 5.62 -4.23 -21.47
C ALA A 118 6.33 -2.89 -21.70
N THR A 119 5.63 -1.81 -21.40
CA THR A 119 6.21 -0.47 -21.18
C THR A 119 5.66 0.12 -19.90
N VAL A 120 6.31 1.16 -19.38
CA VAL A 120 5.90 1.85 -18.16
C VAL A 120 5.89 3.36 -18.36
N ALA A 121 4.98 4.05 -17.68
CA ALA A 121 4.91 5.50 -17.65
C ALA A 121 4.53 5.99 -16.24
N PRO A 122 5.03 7.16 -15.79
CA PRO A 122 4.67 7.71 -14.49
C PRO A 122 3.18 8.07 -14.45
N VAL A 123 2.56 7.86 -13.29
CA VAL A 123 1.21 8.32 -13.00
C VAL A 123 1.26 9.30 -11.83
N THR A 124 0.84 10.52 -12.08
CA THR A 124 0.77 11.56 -11.05
C THR A 124 -0.41 11.28 -10.13
N MET A 125 -0.13 11.16 -8.83
CA MET A 125 -1.14 11.10 -7.77
C MET A 125 -0.81 12.17 -6.73
N ARG A 126 -1.29 13.40 -6.93
CA ARG A 126 -1.01 14.52 -6.03
C ARG A 126 -1.59 14.32 -4.62
N ARG A 127 -2.65 13.51 -4.52
CA ARG A 127 -3.31 13.19 -3.25
C ARG A 127 -3.19 11.72 -2.95
N ALA A 128 -2.92 11.41 -1.69
CA ALA A 128 -2.91 10.06 -1.17
C ALA A 128 -3.42 10.06 0.26
N GLY A 129 -3.84 8.90 0.73
CA GLY A 129 -4.41 8.76 2.06
C GLY A 129 -5.03 7.39 2.27
N PHE A 130 -6.03 7.32 3.14
CA PHE A 130 -6.69 6.06 3.45
C PHE A 130 -8.17 6.22 3.80
N ALA A 131 -8.90 5.11 3.71
CA ALA A 131 -10.18 4.93 4.37
C ALA A 131 -10.14 3.72 5.30
N LEU A 132 -10.90 3.77 6.40
CA LEU A 132 -11.20 2.67 7.30
C LEU A 132 -12.71 2.48 7.32
N SER A 133 -13.16 1.23 7.41
CA SER A 133 -14.59 0.93 7.59
C SER A 133 -14.79 -0.46 8.18
N CYS A 134 -15.76 -0.57 9.08
CA CYS A 134 -16.23 -1.86 9.61
C CYS A 134 -16.91 -2.71 8.52
N GLY A 135 -17.44 -2.06 7.47
CA GLY A 135 -18.13 -2.69 6.34
C GLY A 135 -17.51 -2.37 4.98
N PRO A 136 -18.03 -2.94 3.89
CA PRO A 136 -17.56 -2.64 2.55
C PRO A 136 -17.82 -1.17 2.17
N LEU A 137 -16.93 -0.59 1.37
CA LEU A 137 -17.07 0.76 0.82
C LEU A 137 -17.21 0.72 -0.71
N SER A 138 -18.11 1.56 -1.24
CA SER A 138 -18.25 1.82 -2.67
C SER A 138 -17.47 3.07 -3.05
N LEU A 139 -16.21 2.88 -3.46
CA LEU A 139 -15.32 3.99 -3.82
C LEU A 139 -15.54 4.48 -5.27
N PRO A 140 -15.28 5.77 -5.56
CA PRO A 140 -15.34 6.31 -6.91
C PRO A 140 -14.44 5.54 -7.89
N ARG A 141 -14.88 5.42 -9.15
CA ARG A 141 -14.16 4.66 -10.18
C ARG A 141 -12.77 5.23 -10.49
N ASP A 142 -12.64 6.55 -10.47
CA ASP A 142 -11.39 7.25 -10.82
C ASP A 142 -10.38 7.29 -9.66
N LEU A 143 -10.74 6.74 -8.50
CA LEU A 143 -9.86 6.63 -7.35
C LEU A 143 -9.00 5.37 -7.45
N TRP A 144 -7.69 5.53 -7.38
CA TRP A 144 -6.82 4.39 -7.16
C TRP A 144 -6.99 3.92 -5.72
N TRP A 145 -7.24 2.62 -5.54
CA TRP A 145 -7.31 2.04 -4.20
C TRP A 145 -6.79 0.62 -4.16
N SER A 146 -6.34 0.23 -2.96
CA SER A 146 -6.10 -1.15 -2.58
C SER A 146 -6.60 -1.42 -1.17
N ARG A 147 -7.23 -2.58 -0.95
CA ARG A 147 -7.87 -2.95 0.30
C ARG A 147 -7.15 -4.10 0.98
N ILE A 148 -6.98 -3.99 2.29
CA ILE A 148 -6.58 -5.07 3.19
C ILE A 148 -7.60 -5.25 4.33
N ALA A 149 -7.63 -6.44 4.93
CA ALA A 149 -8.32 -6.65 6.20
C ALA A 149 -7.53 -6.00 7.36
N VAL A 150 -8.24 -5.49 8.35
CA VAL A 150 -7.69 -5.01 9.63
C VAL A 150 -8.53 -5.56 10.78
N ALA A 151 -8.10 -5.34 12.04
CA ALA A 151 -8.97 -5.62 13.17
C ALA A 151 -10.25 -4.75 13.06
N GLY A 152 -11.42 -5.37 13.19
CA GLY A 152 -12.71 -4.66 13.13
C GLY A 152 -13.23 -4.33 11.73
N GLY A 153 -12.49 -4.59 10.65
CA GLY A 153 -12.98 -4.31 9.29
C GLY A 153 -11.90 -4.31 8.22
N PHE A 154 -11.85 -3.23 7.45
CA PHE A 154 -10.96 -3.08 6.30
C PHE A 154 -10.29 -1.70 6.27
N ALA A 155 -9.08 -1.67 5.69
CA ALA A 155 -8.38 -0.45 5.35
C ALA A 155 -8.19 -0.37 3.84
N TRP A 156 -8.45 0.80 3.27
CA TRP A 156 -8.18 1.12 1.87
C TRP A 156 -7.06 2.16 1.82
N SER A 157 -5.99 1.86 1.10
CA SER A 157 -5.06 2.89 0.64
C SER A 157 -5.69 3.60 -0.55
N LEU A 158 -5.63 4.93 -0.59
CA LEU A 158 -6.29 5.77 -1.60
C LEU A 158 -5.26 6.66 -2.29
N ALA A 159 -5.40 6.88 -3.59
CA ALA A 159 -4.61 7.85 -4.34
C ALA A 159 -5.38 8.43 -5.53
N ALA A 160 -5.22 9.73 -5.77
CA ALA A 160 -5.86 10.45 -6.87
C ALA A 160 -5.06 11.67 -7.30
N ASP A 161 -5.31 12.13 -8.53
CA ASP A 161 -4.81 13.41 -9.02
C ASP A 161 -5.85 14.54 -8.95
N ALA A 162 -7.14 14.18 -8.89
CA ALA A 162 -8.26 15.13 -8.87
C ALA A 162 -8.25 16.03 -7.61
N PRO A 163 -8.65 17.31 -7.71
CA PRO A 163 -8.72 18.25 -6.58
C PRO A 163 -9.46 17.73 -5.34
N ILE A 164 -9.08 18.17 -4.13
CA ILE A 164 -9.81 17.71 -2.93
C ILE A 164 -11.28 18.13 -2.97
N GLU A 165 -11.58 19.30 -3.54
CA GLU A 165 -12.95 19.79 -3.68
C GLU A 165 -13.83 18.88 -4.53
N THR A 166 -13.26 18.20 -5.54
CA THR A 166 -14.01 17.26 -6.38
C THR A 166 -14.17 15.89 -5.70
N LEU A 167 -13.22 15.50 -4.84
CA LEU A 167 -13.24 14.22 -4.12
C LEU A 167 -14.06 14.28 -2.83
N ALA A 168 -14.11 15.43 -2.16
CA ALA A 168 -14.72 15.64 -0.86
C ALA A 168 -16.18 15.16 -0.78
N PRO A 169 -17.08 15.51 -1.73
CA PRO A 169 -18.46 15.04 -1.71
C PRO A 169 -18.56 13.50 -1.75
N ALA A 170 -17.72 12.86 -2.57
CA ALA A 170 -17.70 11.42 -2.68
C ALA A 170 -17.16 10.74 -1.41
N MET A 171 -16.15 11.33 -0.75
CA MET A 171 -15.62 10.82 0.51
C MET A 171 -16.65 10.93 1.64
N ARG A 172 -17.43 12.03 1.69
CA ARG A 172 -18.53 12.20 2.65
C ARG A 172 -19.66 11.21 2.41
N ALA A 173 -19.98 10.93 1.15
CA ALA A 173 -21.04 9.99 0.76
C ALA A 173 -20.73 8.52 1.12
N LEU A 174 -19.51 8.19 1.58
CA LEU A 174 -19.16 6.84 2.03
C LEU A 174 -19.87 6.41 3.32
N PHE A 175 -20.38 7.37 4.12
CA PHE A 175 -20.99 7.10 5.42
C PHE A 175 -22.36 7.79 5.56
N PRO A 176 -23.36 7.45 4.73
CA PRO A 176 -24.63 8.18 4.63
C PRO A 176 -25.44 8.18 5.94
N ASP A 177 -25.38 7.09 6.70
CA ASP A 177 -26.18 6.89 7.93
C ASP A 177 -25.39 7.16 9.21
N CYS A 178 -24.21 7.76 9.11
CA CYS A 178 -23.33 8.00 10.26
C CYS A 178 -23.29 9.48 10.66
N GLU A 179 -23.21 9.72 11.97
CA GLU A 179 -22.81 11.03 12.48
C GLU A 179 -21.33 11.25 12.16
N CYS A 180 -20.97 12.34 11.51
CA CYS A 180 -19.60 12.59 11.05
C CYS A 180 -18.98 13.80 11.75
N ALA A 181 -17.80 13.61 12.33
CA ALA A 181 -16.86 14.70 12.55
C ALA A 181 -16.07 14.92 11.25
N GLU A 182 -15.95 16.16 10.79
CA GLU A 182 -15.31 16.48 9.51
C GLU A 182 -14.36 17.67 9.64
N LEU A 183 -13.20 17.56 8.97
CA LEU A 183 -12.30 18.66 8.65
C LEU A 183 -12.12 18.68 7.15
N HIS A 184 -12.65 19.70 6.48
CA HIS A 184 -12.41 19.95 5.07
C HIS A 184 -11.72 21.31 4.93
N ASP A 185 -10.50 21.30 4.40
CA ASP A 185 -9.67 22.48 4.21
C ASP A 185 -9.14 22.48 2.76
N PRO A 186 -9.89 23.08 1.81
CA PRO A 186 -9.48 23.15 0.41
C PRO A 186 -8.15 23.90 0.20
N ALA A 187 -7.87 24.91 1.02
CA ALA A 187 -6.62 25.67 0.94
C ALA A 187 -5.39 24.83 1.31
N ARG A 188 -5.56 23.87 2.23
CA ARG A 188 -4.55 22.86 2.57
C ARG A 188 -4.68 21.56 1.78
N ASP A 189 -5.65 21.49 0.88
CA ASP A 189 -5.95 20.34 0.03
C ASP A 189 -6.28 19.05 0.82
N VAL A 190 -6.98 19.17 1.96
CA VAL A 190 -7.22 18.07 2.90
C VAL A 190 -8.70 17.86 3.19
N ILE A 191 -9.12 16.59 3.24
CA ILE A 191 -10.36 16.16 3.88
C ILE A 191 -10.08 15.06 4.90
N ARG A 192 -10.73 15.16 6.05
CA ARG A 192 -10.72 14.13 7.10
C ARG A 192 -12.13 13.95 7.62
N ILE A 193 -12.58 12.71 7.69
CA ILE A 193 -13.89 12.34 8.19
C ILE A 193 -13.70 11.22 9.20
N ALA A 194 -14.35 11.33 10.35
CA ALA A 194 -14.56 10.23 11.29
C ALA A 194 -16.07 10.02 11.42
N ALA A 195 -16.54 8.82 11.04
CA ALA A 195 -17.94 8.47 10.95
C ALA A 195 -18.32 7.55 12.11
N PHE A 196 -19.42 7.88 12.79
CA PHE A 196 -19.90 7.20 13.98
C PHE A 196 -21.32 6.67 13.77
N ALA A 197 -21.52 5.37 14.04
CA ALA A 197 -22.83 4.73 14.07
C ALA A 197 -23.09 4.28 15.52
N ASP A 198 -24.18 4.76 16.13
CA ASP A 198 -24.52 4.50 17.54
C ASP A 198 -23.36 4.81 18.51
N GLY A 199 -22.58 5.85 18.19
CA GLY A 199 -21.41 6.27 18.95
C GLY A 199 -20.16 5.41 18.79
N ARG A 200 -20.19 4.36 17.96
CA ARG A 200 -19.02 3.56 17.59
C ARG A 200 -18.37 4.11 16.33
N LEU A 201 -17.03 4.12 16.26
CA LEU A 201 -16.33 4.53 15.05
C LEU A 201 -16.57 3.51 13.94
N ALA A 202 -17.48 3.82 13.02
CA ALA A 202 -17.88 2.96 11.91
C ALA A 202 -16.90 3.04 10.73
N GLY A 203 -16.23 4.17 10.59
CA GLY A 203 -15.21 4.37 9.57
C GLY A 203 -14.53 5.72 9.67
N ALA A 204 -13.51 5.91 8.82
CA ALA A 204 -12.80 7.17 8.71
C ALA A 204 -12.22 7.33 7.31
N VAL A 205 -12.02 8.57 6.86
CA VAL A 205 -11.32 8.89 5.62
C VAL A 205 -10.31 9.98 5.92
N PHE A 206 -9.10 9.81 5.42
CA PHE A 206 -8.04 10.82 5.46
C PHE A 206 -7.48 10.92 4.05
N LEU A 207 -7.63 12.07 3.41
CA LEU A 207 -7.09 12.30 2.09
C LEU A 207 -6.49 13.72 2.03
N GLY A 208 -5.33 13.83 1.41
CA GLY A 208 -4.68 15.12 1.20
C GLY A 208 -3.38 14.98 0.40
N PRO A 209 -2.49 15.97 0.44
CA PRO A 209 -1.25 15.92 -0.33
C PRO A 209 -0.44 14.65 -0.03
N ALA A 210 0.03 13.99 -1.08
CA ALA A 210 0.77 12.72 -0.94
C ALA A 210 1.98 12.87 0.01
N GLY A 211 2.15 11.89 0.90
CA GLY A 211 3.21 11.89 1.91
C GLY A 211 2.95 12.75 3.15
N ARG A 212 1.82 13.46 3.24
CA ARG A 212 1.46 14.32 4.40
C ARG A 212 0.30 13.79 5.24
N THR A 213 -0.32 12.68 4.85
CA THR A 213 -1.42 12.08 5.60
C THR A 213 -0.92 11.19 6.74
N PRO A 214 -1.70 11.07 7.83
CA PRO A 214 -1.46 10.04 8.84
C PRO A 214 -1.49 8.64 8.21
N ARG A 215 -0.99 7.67 8.98
CA ARG A 215 -0.99 6.26 8.61
C ARG A 215 -2.26 5.59 9.12
N TRP A 216 -2.85 4.70 8.32
CA TRP A 216 -4.08 4.02 8.70
C TRP A 216 -3.86 3.12 9.93
N GLU A 217 -2.65 2.60 10.11
CA GLU A 217 -2.22 1.77 11.24
C GLU A 217 -2.42 2.48 12.58
N THR A 218 -2.34 3.81 12.62
CA THR A 218 -2.51 4.59 13.85
C THR A 218 -3.98 4.67 14.28
N LEU A 219 -4.93 4.61 13.35
CA LEU A 219 -6.35 4.75 13.63
C LEU A 219 -7.12 3.42 13.54
N ALA A 220 -6.59 2.42 12.84
CA ALA A 220 -7.23 1.11 12.70
C ALA A 220 -7.58 0.42 14.03
N PRO A 221 -6.78 0.52 15.12
CA PRO A 221 -7.17 -0.04 16.42
C PRO A 221 -8.44 0.58 17.02
N SER A 222 -8.78 1.80 16.65
CA SER A 222 -9.99 2.49 17.11
C SER A 222 -11.25 2.07 16.35
N LEU A 223 -11.12 1.30 15.26
CA LEU A 223 -12.24 0.94 14.40
C LEU A 223 -13.21 -0.01 15.15
N GLY A 224 -14.47 0.39 15.25
CA GLY A 224 -15.50 -0.33 16.01
C GLY A 224 -15.56 -0.01 17.49
N GLU A 225 -14.63 0.79 18.02
CA GLU A 225 -14.63 1.25 19.42
C GLU A 225 -15.64 2.38 19.65
N THR A 226 -16.09 2.54 20.90
CA THR A 226 -17.10 3.53 21.29
C THR A 226 -16.46 4.84 21.74
N PHE A 227 -16.99 5.97 21.26
CA PHE A 227 -16.49 7.31 21.57
C PHE A 227 -17.59 8.24 22.07
N ALA A 228 -17.34 8.87 23.22
CA ALA A 228 -18.19 9.94 23.73
C ALA A 228 -18.15 11.15 22.76
N PRO A 229 -19.26 11.89 22.58
CA PRO A 229 -19.33 13.02 21.64
C PRO A 229 -18.18 14.03 21.79
N SER A 230 -17.75 14.31 23.02
CA SER A 230 -16.65 15.24 23.32
C SER A 230 -15.27 14.81 22.77
N THR A 231 -15.08 13.52 22.51
CA THR A 231 -13.79 12.95 22.06
C THR A 231 -13.71 12.73 20.55
N ARG A 232 -14.85 12.79 19.84
CA ARG A 232 -14.95 12.41 18.42
C ARG A 232 -14.12 13.31 17.51
N LEU A 233 -14.03 14.61 17.81
CA LEU A 233 -13.22 15.56 17.02
C LEU A 233 -11.72 15.22 17.06
N ALA A 234 -11.23 14.64 18.16
CA ALA A 234 -9.83 14.24 18.29
C ALA A 234 -9.43 13.17 17.26
N MET A 235 -10.39 12.39 16.74
CA MET A 235 -10.12 11.38 15.72
C MET A 235 -9.60 12.00 14.43
N LEU A 236 -9.96 13.24 14.12
CA LEU A 236 -9.47 13.97 12.93
C LEU A 236 -7.97 14.29 13.00
N SER A 237 -7.32 14.13 14.16
CA SER A 237 -5.87 14.23 14.27
C SER A 237 -5.13 13.05 13.61
N GLY A 238 -5.81 11.91 13.41
CA GLY A 238 -5.21 10.66 12.93
C GLY A 238 -4.28 10.00 13.93
N ARG A 239 -4.48 10.27 15.24
CA ARG A 239 -3.73 9.67 16.34
C ARG A 239 -4.61 8.73 17.16
N ALA A 240 -4.01 7.71 17.74
CA ALA A 240 -4.67 6.87 18.73
C ALA A 240 -5.01 7.71 19.98
N PRO A 241 -6.17 7.50 20.64
CA PRO A 241 -6.58 8.28 21.81
C PRO A 241 -5.62 8.19 22.99
N ASP A 242 -4.91 7.07 23.11
CA ASP A 242 -4.01 6.72 24.23
C ASP A 242 -2.55 7.10 23.98
N GLY A 243 -2.22 7.70 22.83
CA GLY A 243 -0.85 8.09 22.50
C GLY A 243 0.12 6.90 22.38
N ALA A 244 -0.39 5.66 22.27
CA ALA A 244 0.45 4.49 22.08
C ALA A 244 1.30 4.68 20.82
N ALA A 245 2.64 4.63 20.99
CA ALA A 245 3.58 4.72 19.89
C ALA A 245 3.34 3.54 18.94
N ALA A 246 2.79 3.84 17.76
CA ALA A 246 2.65 2.84 16.71
C ALA A 246 4.04 2.26 16.40
N CYS A 247 4.18 0.94 16.30
CA CYS A 247 5.44 0.26 15.97
C CYS A 247 5.95 0.52 14.53
N GLY A 248 5.47 1.57 13.86
CA GLY A 248 5.67 1.81 12.43
C GLY A 248 5.05 0.70 11.55
N PRO A 249 5.17 0.83 10.22
CA PRO A 249 4.66 -0.16 9.27
C PRO A 249 5.34 -1.51 9.48
N LEU A 250 4.57 -2.58 9.31
CA LEU A 250 5.08 -3.93 9.52
C LEU A 250 6.14 -4.28 8.47
N VAL A 251 7.36 -4.57 8.91
CA VAL A 251 8.48 -4.99 8.04
C VAL A 251 8.66 -6.50 8.06
N CYS A 252 8.49 -7.16 9.21
CA CYS A 252 8.66 -8.62 9.32
C CYS A 252 7.38 -9.31 9.82
N SER A 253 6.63 -9.96 8.94
CA SER A 253 5.39 -10.66 9.33
C SER A 253 5.61 -11.91 10.18
N CYS A 254 6.79 -12.55 10.09
CA CYS A 254 7.13 -13.74 10.88
C CYS A 254 7.05 -13.49 12.39
N PHE A 255 7.61 -12.36 12.84
CA PHE A 255 7.72 -12.01 14.25
C PHE A 255 6.97 -10.72 14.60
N SER A 256 6.16 -10.21 13.66
CA SER A 256 5.38 -8.98 13.80
C SER A 256 6.23 -7.74 14.14
N VAL A 257 7.40 -7.61 13.51
CA VAL A 257 8.33 -6.51 13.77
C VAL A 257 8.05 -5.35 12.81
N GLY A 258 7.79 -4.17 13.36
CA GLY A 258 7.58 -2.95 12.60
C GLY A 258 8.85 -2.12 12.41
N ARG A 259 8.77 -1.14 11.49
CA ARG A 259 9.90 -0.28 11.09
C ARG A 259 10.54 0.45 12.27
N ASP A 260 9.75 0.92 13.22
CA ASP A 260 10.27 1.79 14.28
C ASP A 260 11.11 0.99 15.29
N ALA A 261 10.74 -0.27 15.56
CA ALA A 261 11.57 -1.19 16.34
C ALA A 261 12.90 -1.52 15.64
N ILE A 262 12.90 -1.60 14.31
CA ILE A 262 14.13 -1.81 13.53
C ILE A 262 15.02 -0.57 13.60
N LEU A 263 14.46 0.62 13.43
CA LEU A 263 15.21 1.87 13.53
C LEU A 263 15.78 2.10 14.92
N ALA A 264 15.03 1.73 15.98
CA ALA A 264 15.55 1.73 17.34
C ALA A 264 16.76 0.79 17.48
N ALA A 265 16.68 -0.44 16.97
CA ALA A 265 17.81 -1.36 17.00
C ALA A 265 19.04 -0.84 16.23
N VAL A 266 18.83 -0.13 15.12
CA VAL A 266 19.91 0.51 14.36
C VAL A 266 20.51 1.68 15.15
N ALA A 267 19.69 2.50 15.79
CA ALA A 267 20.15 3.58 16.67
C ALA A 267 20.96 3.05 17.88
N ASP A 268 20.60 1.86 18.38
CA ASP A 268 21.30 1.15 19.45
C ASP A 268 22.58 0.41 18.98
N GLY A 269 22.96 0.57 17.70
CA GLY A 269 24.25 0.09 17.17
C GLY A 269 24.19 -1.12 16.24
N ALA A 270 23.02 -1.56 15.80
CA ALA A 270 22.94 -2.62 14.79
C ALA A 270 23.40 -2.11 13.40
N THR A 271 24.52 -2.63 12.91
CA THR A 271 25.16 -2.17 11.65
C THR A 271 24.89 -3.07 10.44
N ASP A 272 24.34 -4.27 10.65
CA ASP A 272 23.98 -5.19 9.58
C ASP A 272 22.66 -5.93 9.87
N THR A 273 22.17 -6.69 8.89
CA THR A 273 20.90 -7.42 9.03
C THR A 273 20.97 -8.54 10.08
N ALA A 274 22.17 -9.07 10.38
CA ALA A 274 22.34 -10.11 11.39
C ALA A 274 22.21 -9.54 12.81
N ALA A 275 22.80 -8.35 13.06
CA ALA A 275 22.67 -7.60 14.29
C ALA A 275 21.22 -7.17 14.55
N ILE A 276 20.50 -6.68 13.53
CA ILE A 276 19.06 -6.43 13.63
C ILE A 276 18.31 -7.71 13.98
N GLY A 277 18.66 -8.83 13.33
CA GLY A 277 18.06 -10.14 13.60
C GLY A 277 18.29 -10.62 15.03
N ALA A 278 19.46 -10.35 15.62
CA ALA A 278 19.75 -10.68 17.01
C ALA A 278 18.90 -9.84 17.98
N ALA A 279 18.69 -8.56 17.68
CA ALA A 279 17.95 -7.63 18.54
C ALA A 279 16.43 -7.84 18.50
N VAL A 280 15.85 -7.92 17.29
CA VAL A 280 14.38 -7.90 17.10
C VAL A 280 13.84 -9.12 16.34
N LYS A 281 14.68 -10.12 16.03
CA LYS A 281 14.33 -11.34 15.28
C LYS A 281 13.96 -11.11 13.81
N ALA A 282 13.88 -9.87 13.32
CA ALA A 282 13.60 -9.61 11.92
C ALA A 282 14.70 -10.20 11.01
N GLY A 283 14.30 -10.91 9.95
CA GLY A 283 15.22 -11.51 8.98
C GLY A 283 15.73 -12.92 9.33
N THR A 284 15.42 -13.47 10.50
CA THR A 284 16.00 -14.75 10.98
C THR A 284 15.17 -16.00 10.68
N ASN A 285 13.99 -15.85 10.04
CA ASN A 285 13.10 -16.97 9.72
C ASN A 285 12.96 -17.19 8.20
N CYS A 286 12.12 -16.40 7.53
CA CYS A 286 11.84 -16.59 6.09
C CYS A 286 12.67 -15.72 5.14
N GLY A 287 13.42 -14.75 5.67
CA GLY A 287 14.23 -13.82 4.88
C GLY A 287 13.48 -12.77 4.04
N SER A 288 12.15 -12.77 3.96
CA SER A 288 11.40 -11.88 3.04
C SER A 288 11.58 -10.39 3.31
N CYS A 289 11.93 -10.03 4.55
CA CYS A 289 12.16 -8.65 4.95
C CYS A 289 13.62 -8.20 4.77
N LEU A 290 14.55 -9.10 4.43
CA LEU A 290 15.99 -8.77 4.31
C LEU A 290 16.28 -7.63 3.34
N PRO A 291 15.66 -7.53 2.14
CA PRO A 291 15.88 -6.39 1.25
C PRO A 291 15.51 -5.06 1.90
N GLU A 292 14.37 -5.02 2.59
CA GLU A 292 13.90 -3.84 3.30
C GLU A 292 14.80 -3.48 4.48
N LEU A 293 15.29 -4.47 5.23
CA LEU A 293 16.26 -4.25 6.32
C LEU A 293 17.56 -3.60 5.80
N LYS A 294 18.10 -4.09 4.67
CA LYS A 294 19.27 -3.49 4.02
C LYS A 294 19.00 -2.04 3.61
N ARG A 295 17.81 -1.75 3.07
CA ARG A 295 17.39 -0.40 2.68
C ARG A 295 17.36 0.55 3.88
N LEU A 296 16.74 0.13 4.99
CA LEU A 296 16.66 0.92 6.22
C LEU A 296 18.05 1.18 6.83
N LEU A 297 18.96 0.20 6.81
CA LEU A 297 20.35 0.38 7.22
C LEU A 297 21.09 1.41 6.36
N ALA A 298 20.94 1.33 5.04
CA ALA A 298 21.56 2.28 4.11
C ALA A 298 20.98 3.70 4.28
N GLU A 299 19.67 3.83 4.51
CA GLU A 299 19.03 5.11 4.84
C GLU A 299 19.56 5.71 6.14
N ALA A 300 19.63 4.92 7.21
CA ALA A 300 20.12 5.36 8.51
C ALA A 300 21.60 5.77 8.45
N SER A 301 22.43 4.99 7.73
CA SER A 301 23.85 5.29 7.56
C SER A 301 24.08 6.61 6.80
N ARG A 302 23.26 6.89 5.78
CA ARG A 302 23.30 8.16 5.04
C ARG A 302 22.84 9.36 5.89
N ALA A 303 21.92 9.16 6.83
CA ALA A 303 21.44 10.22 7.70
C ALA A 303 22.44 10.56 8.83
N ALA A 304 23.35 9.64 9.16
CA ALA A 304 24.39 9.82 10.17
C ALA A 304 25.71 10.39 9.62
N ALA A 305 25.87 10.45 8.30
CA ALA A 305 27.03 11.00 7.58
C ALA A 305 26.80 12.47 7.20
#